data_AF-A0A3S0V987-F1
#
_entry.id   AF-A0A3S0V987-F1
#
_cell.length_a   1.000
_cell.length_b   1.000
_cell.length_c   1.000
_cell.angle_alpha   90.00
_cell.angle_beta   90.00
_cell.angle_gamma   90.00
#
_symmetry.space_group_name_H-M   'P 1'
#
loop_
_entity.id
_entity.type
_entity.pdbx_description
1 polymer ?
#
loop_
_entity_poly.entity_id
_entity_poly.type
_entity_poly.pdbx_seq_one_letter_code
_entity_poly.pdbx_strand_id
1 'polypeptide(L)'
;MGQVIVLKHVRLTKTFQAVEAAALSLDSELDGLSAAAAVGLPDFSEETAMLRTYVRTLSVLLQTMTPDEIDEAGLTDRYRLAEEAVDRCAANLQNLTRQYAPSPFANIA
;
A
#
# COMPACT_ATOMS: atom_id res chain seq x y z
N MET A 1 -16.36 15.26 -27.75
CA MET A 1 -15.80 15.47 -26.39
C MET A 1 -16.28 14.43 -25.38
N GLY A 2 -17.57 14.06 -25.31
CA GLY A 2 -18.08 13.10 -24.31
C GLY A 2 -17.43 11.71 -24.27
N GLN A 3 -17.06 11.11 -25.41
CA GLN A 3 -16.45 9.77 -25.43
C GLN A 3 -15.05 9.71 -24.80
N VAL A 4 -14.25 10.78 -24.90
CA VAL A 4 -12.91 10.85 -24.31
C VAL A 4 -12.99 10.96 -22.78
N ILE A 5 -13.98 11.72 -22.28
CA ILE A 5 -14.24 11.87 -20.84
C ILE A 5 -14.67 10.53 -20.24
N VAL A 6 -15.57 9.79 -20.92
CA VAL A 6 -16.01 8.46 -20.47
C VAL A 6 -14.86 7.45 -20.41
N LEU A 7 -13.97 7.43 -21.41
CA LEU A 7 -12.82 6.51 -21.41
C LEU A 7 -11.81 6.82 -20.30
N LYS A 8 -11.55 8.11 -20.02
CA LYS A 8 -10.71 8.54 -18.89
C LYS A 8 -11.30 8.12 -17.55
N HIS A 9 -12.60 8.37 -17.34
CA HIS A 9 -13.29 7.98 -16.11
C HIS A 9 -13.27 6.47 -15.89
N VAL A 10 -13.57 5.66 -16.91
CA VAL A 10 -13.51 4.19 -16.82
C VAL A 10 -12.10 3.71 -16.49
N ARG A 11 -11.07 4.33 -17.07
CA ARG A 11 -9.67 3.99 -16.75
C ARG A 11 -9.35 4.30 -15.29
N LEU A 12 -9.69 5.48 -14.79
CA LEU A 12 -9.44 5.87 -13.40
C LEU A 12 -10.16 4.94 -12.41
N THR A 13 -11.44 4.67 -12.63
CA THR A 13 -12.21 3.74 -11.78
C THR A 13 -11.59 2.36 -11.73
N LYS A 14 -11.12 1.82 -12.86
CA LYS A 14 -10.40 0.53 -12.89
C LYS A 14 -9.07 0.59 -12.16
N THR A 15 -8.34 1.69 -12.28
CA THR A 15 -7.08 1.87 -11.54
C THR A 15 -7.34 1.89 -10.03
N PHE A 16 -8.37 2.60 -9.56
CA PHE A 16 -8.74 2.58 -8.14
C PHE A 16 -9.12 1.18 -7.66
N GLN A 17 -9.94 0.45 -8.42
CA GLN A 17 -10.28 -0.94 -8.09
C GLN A 17 -9.04 -1.84 -7.96
N ALA A 18 -8.06 -1.67 -8.86
CA ALA A 18 -6.81 -2.42 -8.80
C ALA A 18 -5.96 -2.04 -7.58
N VAL A 19 -5.86 -0.75 -7.25
CA VAL A 19 -5.14 -0.25 -6.07
C VAL A 19 -5.79 -0.76 -4.79
N GLU A 20 -7.11 -0.67 -4.67
CA GLU A 20 -7.87 -1.16 -3.51
C GLU A 20 -7.70 -2.67 -3.32
N ALA A 21 -7.79 -3.46 -4.39
CA ALA A 21 -7.59 -4.91 -4.32
C ALA A 21 -6.16 -5.27 -3.92
N ALA A 22 -5.16 -4.56 -4.46
CA ALA A 22 -3.76 -4.75 -4.11
C ALA A 22 -3.47 -4.37 -2.65
N ALA A 23 -4.03 -3.25 -2.17
CA ALA A 23 -3.90 -2.84 -0.78
C ALA A 23 -4.54 -3.85 0.18
N LEU A 24 -5.71 -4.40 -0.14
CA LEU A 24 -6.35 -5.44 0.66
C LEU A 24 -5.51 -6.73 0.74
N SER A 25 -4.94 -7.14 -0.39
CA SER A 25 -4.02 -8.30 -0.44
C SER A 25 -2.79 -8.06 0.43
N LEU A 26 -2.21 -6.87 0.32
CA LEU A 26 -1.02 -6.46 1.06
C LEU A 26 -1.27 -6.38 2.57
N ASP A 27 -2.41 -5.83 2.99
CA ASP A 27 -2.82 -5.83 4.40
C ASP A 27 -2.91 -7.27 4.94
N SER A 28 -3.47 -8.20 4.16
CA SER A 28 -3.59 -9.61 4.57
C SER A 28 -2.23 -10.30 4.71
N GLU A 29 -1.27 -9.98 3.82
CA GLU A 29 0.10 -10.48 3.91
C GLU A 29 0.84 -9.91 5.14
N LEU A 30 0.67 -8.61 5.41
CA LEU A 30 1.25 -7.94 6.57
C LEU A 30 0.71 -8.49 7.90
N ASP A 31 -0.59 -8.77 7.96
CA ASP A 31 -1.21 -9.43 9.13
C ASP A 31 -0.67 -10.85 9.32
N GLY A 32 -0.51 -11.60 8.23
CA GLY A 32 0.08 -12.94 8.26
C GLY A 32 1.52 -12.95 8.78
N LEU A 33 2.36 -12.04 8.28
CA LEU A 33 3.74 -11.87 8.75
C LEU A 33 3.79 -11.41 10.21
N SER A 34 2.94 -10.47 10.60
CA SER A 34 2.85 -10.00 11.99
C SER A 34 2.47 -11.13 12.94
N ALA A 35 1.52 -11.99 12.55
CA ALA A 35 1.11 -13.15 13.33
C ALA A 35 2.22 -14.21 13.42
N ALA A 36 2.92 -14.49 12.31
CA ALA A 36 4.05 -15.40 12.28
C ALA A 36 5.19 -14.91 13.20
N ALA A 37 5.47 -13.62 13.12
CA ALA A 37 6.53 -13.01 13.91
C ALA A 37 6.15 -12.91 15.41
N ALA A 38 4.86 -12.79 15.75
CA ALA A 38 4.37 -12.86 17.13
C ALA A 38 4.55 -14.24 17.79
N VAL A 39 4.60 -15.32 17.00
CA VAL A 39 4.88 -16.69 17.50
C VAL A 39 6.37 -17.06 17.43
N GLY A 40 7.26 -16.09 17.13
CA GLY A 40 8.70 -16.27 17.16
C GLY A 40 9.30 -16.95 15.93
N LEU A 41 8.59 -16.94 14.80
CA LEU A 41 9.14 -17.38 13.51
C LEU A 41 10.20 -16.39 12.99
N PRO A 42 11.15 -16.86 12.15
CA PRO A 42 12.38 -16.13 11.80
C PRO A 42 12.17 -14.78 11.11
N ASP A 43 13.27 -14.02 10.98
CA ASP A 43 13.34 -12.69 10.37
C ASP A 43 12.89 -12.70 8.89
N PHE A 44 11.89 -11.86 8.58
CA PHE A 44 11.23 -11.74 7.27
C PHE A 44 11.81 -10.59 6.43
N SER A 45 13.14 -10.48 6.40
CA SER A 45 13.81 -9.31 5.82
C SER A 45 13.60 -9.16 4.31
N GLU A 46 13.56 -10.27 3.57
CA GLU A 46 13.33 -10.30 2.12
C GLU A 46 11.86 -9.97 1.79
N GLU A 47 10.93 -10.61 2.51
CA GLU A 47 9.49 -10.34 2.38
C GLU A 47 9.19 -8.87 2.70
N THR A 48 9.72 -8.35 3.80
CA THR A 48 9.56 -6.95 4.19
C THR A 48 10.11 -5.99 3.12
N ALA A 49 11.23 -6.32 2.48
CA ALA A 49 11.77 -5.51 1.39
C ALA A 49 10.88 -5.54 0.12
N MET A 50 10.32 -6.71 -0.20
CA MET A 50 9.38 -6.86 -1.30
C MET A 50 8.08 -6.09 -1.04
N LEU A 51 7.50 -6.23 0.16
CA LEU A 51 6.29 -5.50 0.56
C LEU A 51 6.51 -3.98 0.57
N ARG A 52 7.70 -3.51 0.96
CA ARG A 52 8.07 -2.09 0.85
C ARG A 52 8.03 -1.60 -0.59
N THR A 53 8.46 -2.43 -1.53
CA THR A 53 8.41 -2.12 -2.95
C THR A 53 6.97 -2.07 -3.44
N TYR A 54 6.11 -2.99 -2.99
CA TYR A 54 4.68 -2.97 -3.31
C TYR A 54 3.97 -1.73 -2.78
N VAL A 55 4.14 -1.38 -1.49
CA VAL A 55 3.59 -0.13 -0.91
C VAL A 55 4.02 1.07 -1.76
N ARG A 56 5.32 1.17 -2.06
CA ARG A 56 5.85 2.28 -2.86
C ARG A 56 5.22 2.35 -4.25
N THR A 57 5.05 1.21 -4.92
CA THR A 57 4.41 1.16 -6.24
C THR A 57 2.97 1.68 -6.17
N LEU A 58 2.19 1.28 -5.16
CA LEU A 58 0.82 1.76 -4.98
C LEU A 58 0.78 3.27 -4.70
N SER A 59 1.66 3.78 -3.84
CA SER A 59 1.77 5.22 -3.57
C SER A 59 2.12 6.00 -4.83
N VAL A 60 3.07 5.52 -5.64
CA VAL A 60 3.45 6.17 -6.90
C VAL A 60 2.30 6.17 -7.89
N LEU A 61 1.54 5.06 -8.01
CA LEU A 61 0.38 4.99 -8.88
C LEU A 61 -0.68 6.04 -8.50
N LEU A 62 -0.95 6.24 -7.22
CA LEU A 62 -1.86 7.29 -6.75
C LEU A 62 -1.31 8.68 -7.07
N GLN A 63 -0.03 8.93 -6.80
CA GLN A 63 0.64 10.21 -7.07
C GLN A 63 0.70 10.57 -8.57
N THR A 64 0.60 9.58 -9.47
CA THR A 64 0.56 9.86 -10.91
C THR A 64 -0.78 10.41 -11.40
N MET A 65 -1.84 10.36 -10.58
CA MET A 65 -3.15 10.93 -10.89
C MET A 65 -3.20 12.39 -10.47
N THR A 66 -3.63 13.29 -11.35
CA THR A 66 -3.71 14.71 -10.98
C THR A 66 -5.00 15.01 -10.22
N PRO A 67 -4.99 15.99 -9.30
CA PRO A 67 -6.21 16.42 -8.60
C PRO A 67 -7.34 16.82 -9.55
N ASP A 68 -7.01 17.53 -10.64
CA ASP A 68 -7.97 17.96 -11.66
C ASP A 68 -8.64 16.75 -12.36
N GLU A 69 -7.86 15.71 -12.69
CA GLU A 69 -8.40 14.49 -13.32
C GLU A 69 -9.33 13.72 -12.39
N ILE A 70 -9.04 13.74 -11.08
CA ILE A 70 -9.86 13.09 -10.06
C ILE A 70 -11.17 13.85 -9.84
N ASP A 71 -11.10 15.18 -9.76
CA ASP A 71 -12.25 16.07 -9.54
C ASP A 71 -13.19 16.07 -10.75
N GLU A 72 -12.65 16.21 -11.98
CA GLU A 72 -13.43 16.12 -13.23
C GLU A 72 -14.16 14.77 -13.37
N ALA A 73 -13.57 13.70 -12.82
CA ALA A 73 -14.16 12.37 -12.82
C ALA A 73 -15.14 12.13 -11.66
N GLY A 74 -15.25 13.03 -10.68
CA GLY A 74 -16.06 12.87 -9.47
C GLY A 74 -15.58 11.73 -8.57
N LEU A 75 -14.26 11.46 -8.56
CA LEU A 75 -13.66 10.31 -7.87
C LEU A 75 -12.89 10.68 -6.60
N THR A 76 -13.03 11.92 -6.10
CA THR A 76 -12.30 12.45 -4.94
C THR A 76 -12.44 11.57 -3.69
N ASP A 77 -13.65 11.12 -3.37
CA ASP A 77 -13.87 10.22 -2.22
C ASP A 77 -13.17 8.87 -2.39
N ARG A 78 -13.15 8.35 -3.62
CA ARG A 78 -12.53 7.06 -3.92
C ARG A 78 -11.01 7.15 -3.91
N TYR A 79 -10.47 8.27 -4.42
CA TYR A 79 -9.04 8.58 -4.29
C TYR A 79 -8.62 8.63 -2.83
N ARG A 80 -9.37 9.35 -1.97
CA ARG A 80 -9.10 9.40 -0.53
C ARG A 80 -9.12 8.01 0.13
N LEU A 81 -10.12 7.18 -0.21
CA LEU A 81 -10.20 5.81 0.32
C LEU A 81 -8.99 4.94 -0.11
N ALA A 82 -8.53 5.12 -1.35
CA ALA A 82 -7.36 4.42 -1.86
C ALA A 82 -6.06 4.88 -1.19
N GLU A 83 -5.89 6.19 -0.98
CA GLU A 83 -4.78 6.75 -0.19
C GLU A 83 -4.77 6.19 1.24
N GLU A 84 -5.92 6.24 1.93
CA GLU A 84 -6.06 5.72 3.28
C GLU A 84 -5.71 4.22 3.37
N ALA A 85 -6.03 3.44 2.33
CA ALA A 85 -5.67 2.03 2.27
C ALA A 85 -4.16 1.82 2.14
N VAL A 86 -3.51 2.55 1.22
CA VAL A 86 -2.06 2.46 1.03
C VAL A 86 -1.30 2.95 2.26
N ASP A 87 -1.77 4.02 2.91
CA ASP A 87 -1.19 4.55 4.14
C ASP A 87 -1.28 3.56 5.31
N ARG A 88 -2.40 2.83 5.42
CA ARG A 88 -2.52 1.73 6.40
C ARG A 88 -1.51 0.62 6.14
N CYS A 89 -1.36 0.16 4.90
CA CYS A 89 -0.33 -0.83 4.55
C CYS A 89 1.07 -0.34 4.92
N ALA A 90 1.37 0.94 4.63
CA ALA A 90 2.66 1.54 4.95
C ALA A 90 2.92 1.58 6.47
N ALA A 91 1.92 1.95 7.25
CA ALA A 91 2.00 1.97 8.72
C ALA A 91 2.20 0.57 9.30
N ASN A 92 1.46 -0.42 8.82
CA ASN A 92 1.58 -1.82 9.23
C ASN A 92 2.98 -2.38 8.93
N LEU A 93 3.49 -2.15 7.73
CA LEU A 93 4.85 -2.53 7.33
C LEU A 93 5.92 -1.85 8.20
N GLN A 94 5.73 -0.57 8.53
CA GLN A 94 6.66 0.15 9.40
C GLN A 94 6.67 -0.43 10.82
N ASN A 95 5.50 -0.78 11.36
CA ASN A 95 5.38 -1.41 12.67
C ASN A 95 6.06 -2.78 12.70
N LEU A 96 5.85 -3.59 11.66
CA LEU A 96 6.55 -4.87 11.48
C LEU A 96 8.07 -4.65 11.46
N THR A 97 8.56 -3.72 10.63
CA THR A 97 10.00 -3.44 10.53
C THR A 97 10.61 -2.98 11.86
N ARG A 98 9.88 -2.20 12.68
CA ARG A 98 10.38 -1.76 14.00
C ARG A 98 10.46 -2.89 15.01
N GLN A 99 9.51 -3.83 14.98
CA GLN A 99 9.49 -4.95 15.92
C GLN A 99 10.64 -5.93 15.70
N TYR A 100 11.14 -6.03 14.46
CA TYR A 100 12.14 -7.02 14.06
C TYR A 100 13.48 -6.41 13.60
N ALA A 101 13.66 -5.09 13.73
CA ALA A 101 14.96 -4.48 13.57
C ALA A 101 15.93 -5.07 14.60
N PRO A 102 17.08 -5.64 14.21
CA PRO A 102 18.04 -6.17 15.15
C PRO A 102 18.45 -5.03 16.10
N SER A 103 18.25 -5.25 17.41
CA SER A 103 18.69 -4.30 18.43
C SER A 103 20.18 -4.02 18.24
N PRO A 104 20.62 -2.76 18.06
CA PRO A 104 22.04 -2.44 17.86
C PRO A 104 22.91 -2.78 19.08
N PHE A 105 22.31 -3.22 20.18
CA PHE A 105 22.97 -3.60 21.44
C PHE A 105 23.05 -5.12 21.68
N ALA A 106 22.62 -5.97 20.75
CA ALA A 106 22.64 -7.43 20.97
C ALA A 106 24.03 -8.08 20.90
N ASN A 107 25.09 -7.34 20.53
CA ASN A 107 26.47 -7.85 20.36
C ASN A 107 27.47 -7.38 21.44
N ILE A 108 26.99 -6.99 22.63
CA ILE A 108 27.87 -6.72 23.78
C ILE A 108 27.52 -7.67 24.92
N ALA A 109 27.97 -8.92 24.82
CA ALA A 109 28.05 -9.87 25.93
C ALA A 109 29.26 -10.80 25.72
#